data_AF-A0A482DET0-F1
#
_entry.id   AF-A0A482DET0-F1
#
_cell.length_a   1.000
_cell.length_b   1.000
_cell.length_c   1.000
_cell.angle_alpha   90.00
_cell.angle_beta   90.00
_cell.angle_gamma   90.00
#
_symmetry.space_group_name_H-M   'P 1'
#
loop_
_entity.id
_entity.type
_entity.pdbx_description
1 polymer ?
#
loop_
_entity_poly.entity_id
_entity_poly.type
_entity_poly.pdbx_seq_one_letter_code
_entity_poly.pdbx_strand_id
1 'polypeptide(L)'
;MENSWLRNIIEKLELIFDFKKINSPSKKIINRVGEIKINIEQLNIQDPLTEKNLKDIIDLIVEKKFLDLIKITNRQLIIDFETTKVFHKNLNMQINKNILTKTDYILWRECKKNVWLKIHKPEIYNTAELSEFEKQIIETGNEVEKVARQLFPTGILIEGRGEEAQEKTKRLLDVGRPAGRPTFVLFQPEFLKDHFLAACDILELNPDGTYNIYEVKSTTDVDKKTHYHDLAFQVNLLEKCGLKIKKASVIHLNSEYVRQGEIEIHKLFKIEDVTEVVESIKEGVLAEMVLGLTYLNQEDEPKDYCDCIYKGRSNHCSTFAYSNPKVPAYGVHDISRIGASKAKLQELIDVGIFELQDVPEDMELSVTQKNQIKAHVQDKIFKDAVTIQKELDMLDFPLYFLDYETFPCAIPRFDGFSPYQQIPFQYSLYVLSASSGPVLSLPNGVKGDSPKSQPQHFEFIFTENTDPSLEFLTSLRSHIGDVGTIIVWNKKFECKINEQLAERNPDYTLFIEVVNARVYDLMDIFSMQWYVHKDFKGKVSIKNILPVLVPELSYKDLEIQEGGTASQRWNEISQGNVGEAEKQKIIKDLKIYCGLDTYAMYAIWKHLTYLGS
;
A
#
# COMPACT_ATOMS: atom_id res chain seq x y z
N MET A 1 40.31 2.16 47.99
CA MET A 1 39.41 1.48 48.94
C MET A 1 38.12 1.20 48.22
N GLU A 2 37.87 -0.08 48.01
CA GLU A 2 36.91 -0.65 47.08
C GLU A 2 35.47 -0.29 47.45
N ASN A 3 34.62 -0.12 46.44
CA ASN A 3 33.16 -0.04 46.55
C ASN A 3 32.55 -1.40 46.98
N SER A 4 32.98 -1.91 48.12
CA SER A 4 32.49 -3.13 48.77
C SER A 4 31.06 -2.94 49.30
N TRP A 5 30.71 -1.72 49.76
CA TRP A 5 29.39 -1.43 50.34
C TRP A 5 28.24 -1.53 49.32
N LEU A 6 28.45 -1.05 48.09
CA LEU A 6 27.43 -1.04 47.04
C LEU A 6 27.17 -2.46 46.48
N ARG A 7 28.22 -3.28 46.39
CA ARG A 7 28.12 -4.70 46.02
C ARG A 7 27.28 -5.48 47.03
N ASN A 8 27.47 -5.19 48.32
CA ASN A 8 26.75 -5.82 49.43
C ASN A 8 25.26 -5.42 49.48
N ILE A 9 24.90 -4.22 48.98
CA ILE A 9 23.50 -3.77 48.85
C ILE A 9 22.79 -4.51 47.72
N ILE A 10 23.45 -4.66 46.56
CA ILE A 10 22.85 -5.29 45.37
C ILE A 10 22.69 -6.80 45.56
N GLU A 11 23.64 -7.46 46.24
CA GLU A 11 23.55 -8.90 46.53
C GLU A 11 22.46 -9.26 47.57
N LYS A 12 21.97 -8.29 48.35
CA LYS A 12 20.97 -8.49 49.43
C LYS A 12 19.57 -8.00 49.10
N LEU A 13 19.35 -7.45 47.91
CA LEU A 13 18.01 -7.04 47.44
C LEU A 13 17.25 -8.27 46.90
N GLU A 14 16.55 -8.97 47.78
CA GLU A 14 15.54 -9.97 47.37
C GLU A 14 14.27 -9.26 46.88
N LEU A 15 14.02 -9.33 45.56
CA LEU A 15 12.76 -8.90 44.96
C LEU A 15 11.74 -10.06 45.05
N ILE A 16 10.83 -10.00 46.02
CA ILE A 16 9.73 -10.95 46.13
C ILE A 16 8.51 -10.40 45.37
N PHE A 17 8.14 -11.05 44.27
CA PHE A 17 6.90 -10.78 43.53
C PHE A 17 5.79 -11.72 44.03
N ASP A 18 4.74 -11.17 44.64
CA ASP A 18 3.54 -11.94 44.99
C ASP A 18 2.55 -11.94 43.80
N PHE A 19 2.53 -13.06 43.07
CA PHE A 19 1.67 -13.25 41.89
C PHE A 19 0.21 -13.62 42.23
N LYS A 20 -0.25 -13.58 43.48
CA LYS A 20 -1.58 -14.10 43.85
C LYS A 20 -2.79 -13.19 43.55
N LYS A 21 -2.66 -12.05 42.89
CA LYS A 21 -3.80 -11.15 42.62
C LYS A 21 -3.75 -10.49 41.24
N ILE A 22 -4.04 -11.23 40.17
CA ILE A 22 -4.31 -10.62 38.85
C ILE A 22 -5.55 -11.28 38.24
N ASN A 23 -6.70 -10.59 38.33
CA ASN A 23 -7.89 -10.81 37.51
C ASN A 23 -8.20 -9.48 36.81
N SER A 24 -8.30 -9.51 35.47
CA SER A 24 -8.70 -8.43 34.54
C SER A 24 -7.64 -7.40 34.10
N PRO A 25 -7.47 -7.16 32.77
CA PRO A 25 -6.58 -6.14 32.22
C PRO A 25 -7.37 -4.90 31.75
N SER A 26 -7.35 -3.82 32.52
CA SER A 26 -7.63 -2.48 31.97
C SER A 26 -6.85 -1.38 32.70
N LYS A 27 -6.29 -0.50 31.87
CA LYS A 27 -5.48 0.71 32.12
C LYS A 27 -5.39 1.20 33.58
N LYS A 28 -4.27 0.88 34.25
CA LYS A 28 -3.50 1.72 35.19
C LYS A 28 -2.38 0.88 35.83
N ILE A 29 -1.29 0.64 35.09
CA ILE A 29 -0.12 -0.09 35.60
C ILE A 29 0.85 0.83 36.40
N ILE A 30 0.65 2.15 36.40
CA ILE A 30 1.57 3.08 37.08
C ILE A 30 1.33 3.18 38.61
N ASN A 31 0.16 2.78 39.14
CA ASN A 31 -0.20 3.09 40.53
C ASN A 31 -0.23 1.90 41.52
N ARG A 32 0.31 0.72 41.20
CA ARG A 32 0.18 -0.44 42.11
C ARG A 32 1.42 -1.34 42.18
N VAL A 33 2.59 -0.75 42.41
CA VAL A 33 3.71 -1.47 43.03
C VAL A 33 3.45 -1.52 44.53
N GLY A 34 3.23 -2.72 45.07
CA GLY A 34 3.14 -2.94 46.52
C GLY A 34 4.48 -2.62 47.21
N GLU A 35 4.40 -2.12 48.45
CA GLU A 35 5.52 -1.62 49.25
C GLU A 35 6.85 -2.36 49.04
N ILE A 36 7.85 -1.62 48.54
CA ILE A 36 9.24 -2.04 48.58
C ILE A 36 9.68 -1.99 50.05
N LYS A 37 9.72 -3.15 50.72
CA LYS A 37 10.29 -3.24 52.07
C LYS A 37 11.80 -3.39 51.98
N ILE A 38 12.51 -2.30 52.28
CA ILE A 38 13.95 -2.29 52.45
C ILE A 38 14.24 -2.59 53.92
N ASN A 39 14.86 -3.72 54.21
CA ASN A 39 15.25 -4.05 55.59
C ASN A 39 16.58 -3.37 55.93
N ILE A 40 16.49 -2.12 56.38
CA ILE A 40 17.64 -1.22 56.60
C ILE A 40 18.60 -1.77 57.67
N GLU A 41 18.15 -2.58 58.62
CA GLU A 41 19.00 -3.14 59.68
C GLU A 41 20.11 -4.07 59.16
N GLN A 42 19.99 -4.61 57.94
CA GLN A 42 21.04 -5.43 57.32
C GLN A 42 22.07 -4.61 56.52
N LEU A 43 21.81 -3.31 56.33
CA LEU A 43 22.66 -2.37 55.63
C LEU A 43 23.42 -1.55 56.68
N ASN A 44 24.53 -2.10 57.16
CA ASN A 44 25.39 -1.46 58.16
C ASN A 44 26.10 -0.21 57.56
N ILE A 45 25.36 0.87 57.34
CA ILE A 45 25.81 2.12 56.70
C ILE A 45 26.09 3.15 57.80
N GLN A 46 27.33 3.63 57.89
CA GLN A 46 27.80 4.55 58.94
C GLN A 46 27.68 6.05 58.62
N ASP A 47 26.93 6.48 57.59
CA ASP A 47 26.76 7.90 57.26
C ASP A 47 25.30 8.24 56.87
N PRO A 48 24.80 9.46 57.14
CA PRO A 48 23.38 9.75 57.22
C PRO A 48 22.80 10.07 55.83
N LEU A 49 22.54 9.04 55.05
CA LEU A 49 21.59 9.13 53.93
C LEU A 49 20.17 9.15 54.50
N THR A 50 19.54 10.31 54.51
CA THR A 50 18.14 10.45 54.92
C THR A 50 17.23 9.66 53.98
N GLU A 51 16.24 8.98 54.54
CA GLU A 51 15.27 8.09 53.88
C GLU A 51 14.64 8.68 52.61
N LYS A 52 14.44 10.01 52.58
CA LYS A 52 13.95 10.78 51.43
C LYS A 52 14.89 10.70 50.20
N ASN A 53 16.21 10.76 50.41
CA ASN A 53 17.20 10.70 49.34
C ASN A 53 17.28 9.30 48.72
N LEU A 54 17.02 8.25 49.51
CA LEU A 54 16.97 6.89 49.00
C LEU A 54 15.74 6.67 48.13
N LYS A 55 14.59 7.24 48.52
CA LYS A 55 13.33 7.12 47.79
C LYS A 55 13.38 7.85 46.44
N ASP A 56 13.96 9.05 46.39
CA ASP A 56 14.13 9.81 45.14
C ASP A 56 15.07 9.09 44.15
N ILE A 57 16.10 8.39 44.66
CA ILE A 57 17.01 7.58 43.83
C ILE A 57 16.30 6.34 43.27
N ILE A 58 15.44 5.71 44.07
CA ILE A 58 14.69 4.50 43.66
C ILE A 58 13.58 4.87 42.67
N ASP A 59 12.90 5.99 42.85
CA ASP A 59 11.89 6.48 41.91
C ASP A 59 12.52 6.84 40.55
N LEU A 60 13.76 7.38 40.55
CA LEU A 60 14.57 7.58 39.34
C LEU A 60 15.00 6.29 38.64
N ILE A 61 15.15 5.19 39.38
CA ILE A 61 15.53 3.86 38.87
C ILE A 61 14.31 3.13 38.25
N VAL A 62 13.11 3.35 38.79
CA VAL A 62 11.89 2.63 38.38
C VAL A 62 11.20 3.26 37.16
N GLU A 63 11.37 4.57 36.91
CA GLU A 63 10.67 5.25 35.81
C GLU A 63 11.31 5.20 34.41
N LYS A 64 12.53 4.68 34.24
CA LYS A 64 13.12 4.52 32.90
C LYS A 64 13.93 3.23 32.80
N LYS A 65 13.56 2.37 31.85
CA LYS A 65 14.39 1.27 31.32
C LYS A 65 15.67 1.83 30.69
N PHE A 66 16.63 2.18 31.54
CA PHE A 66 17.87 2.90 31.22
C PHE A 66 19.08 2.16 31.83
N LEU A 67 19.03 0.82 31.88
CA LEU A 67 19.94 0.00 32.69
C LEU A 67 21.08 -0.71 31.94
N ASP A 68 21.33 -0.41 30.67
CA ASP A 68 22.53 -0.94 29.98
C ASP A 68 23.63 0.11 29.69
N LEU A 69 23.42 1.40 29.98
CA LEU A 69 24.19 2.44 29.28
C LEU A 69 25.11 3.36 30.10
N ILE A 70 25.15 3.34 31.44
CA ILE A 70 26.01 4.31 32.15
C ILE A 70 26.70 3.71 33.38
N LYS A 71 28.03 3.54 33.30
CA LYS A 71 28.92 3.60 34.47
C LYS A 71 29.33 5.04 34.72
N ILE A 72 29.09 5.52 35.94
CA ILE A 72 29.54 6.82 36.46
C ILE A 72 30.92 6.66 37.09
N THR A 73 31.84 7.60 36.83
CA THR A 73 32.96 7.91 37.73
C THR A 73 33.21 9.43 37.80
N ASN A 74 33.38 9.93 39.03
CA ASN A 74 33.85 11.26 39.43
C ASN A 74 33.10 12.51 38.94
N ARG A 75 31.86 12.67 39.41
CA ARG A 75 31.16 13.98 39.52
C ARG A 75 31.06 14.81 38.23
N GLN A 76 31.10 14.19 37.05
CA GLN A 76 30.62 14.81 35.81
C GLN A 76 30.20 13.74 34.80
N LEU A 77 29.12 14.01 34.08
CA LEU A 77 28.57 13.14 33.04
C LEU A 77 29.43 13.29 31.78
N ILE A 78 30.23 12.28 31.45
CA ILE A 78 31.01 12.24 30.20
C ILE A 78 30.53 11.03 29.39
N ILE A 79 29.85 11.29 28.27
CA ILE A 79 29.58 10.28 27.23
C ILE A 79 30.89 10.10 26.48
N ASP A 80 31.57 8.99 26.73
CA ASP A 80 32.80 8.67 26.01
C ASP A 80 32.48 8.12 24.62
N PHE A 81 32.57 9.00 23.62
CA PHE A 81 32.29 8.73 22.21
C PHE A 81 33.21 7.64 21.61
N GLU A 82 34.40 7.42 22.18
CA GLU A 82 35.31 6.37 21.72
C GLU A 82 34.90 4.99 22.22
N THR A 83 34.39 4.88 23.45
CA THR A 83 33.93 3.60 24.00
C THR A 83 32.66 3.12 23.25
N THR A 84 31.78 4.01 22.81
CA THR A 84 30.65 3.69 21.93
C THR A 84 31.10 3.21 20.54
N LYS A 85 32.14 3.83 19.96
CA LYS A 85 32.75 3.37 18.69
C LYS A 85 33.41 2.00 18.82
N VAL A 86 34.12 1.74 19.92
CA VAL A 86 34.77 0.45 20.19
C VAL A 86 33.73 -0.64 20.50
N PHE A 87 32.64 -0.31 21.18
CA PHE A 87 31.51 -1.21 21.40
C PHE A 87 30.79 -1.56 20.08
N HIS A 88 30.53 -0.57 19.21
CA HIS A 88 29.98 -0.79 17.86
C HIS A 88 30.92 -1.62 16.98
N LYS A 89 32.24 -1.38 17.06
CA LYS A 89 33.25 -2.14 16.32
C LYS A 89 33.34 -3.61 16.79
N ASN A 90 33.22 -3.85 18.10
CA ASN A 90 33.27 -5.20 18.67
C ASN A 90 31.95 -5.98 18.48
N LEU A 91 30.79 -5.30 18.44
CA LEU A 91 29.51 -5.92 18.02
C LEU A 91 29.54 -6.30 16.52
N ASN A 92 30.11 -5.44 15.67
CA ASN A 92 30.30 -5.73 14.24
C ASN A 92 31.26 -6.91 13.97
N MET A 93 32.08 -7.31 14.95
CA MET A 93 33.02 -8.43 14.82
C MET A 93 32.42 -9.79 15.21
N GLN A 94 31.21 -9.85 15.78
CA GLN A 94 30.46 -11.10 15.91
C GLN A 94 29.70 -11.39 14.60
N ILE A 95 30.47 -11.82 13.60
CA ILE A 95 30.09 -12.50 12.34
C ILE A 95 28.64 -12.23 11.88
N ASN A 96 28.34 -11.00 11.49
CA ASN A 96 27.16 -10.72 10.66
C ASN A 96 27.41 -11.37 9.29
N LYS A 97 26.67 -12.42 8.94
CA LYS A 97 26.77 -13.08 7.63
C LYS A 97 25.94 -12.36 6.57
N ASN A 98 24.85 -11.72 6.99
CA ASN A 98 23.86 -11.13 6.09
C ASN A 98 24.17 -9.67 5.77
N ILE A 99 23.69 -9.21 4.62
CA ILE A 99 23.68 -7.80 4.21
C ILE A 99 22.25 -7.28 4.39
N LEU A 100 22.11 -6.12 5.03
CA LEU A 100 20.85 -5.39 5.07
C LEU A 100 20.82 -4.41 3.89
N THR A 101 20.04 -4.72 2.86
CA THR A 101 19.81 -3.78 1.75
C THR A 101 18.78 -2.71 2.13
N LYS A 102 18.78 -1.58 1.42
CA LYS A 102 17.74 -0.54 1.53
C LYS A 102 16.32 -1.13 1.48
N THR A 103 16.08 -2.00 0.49
CA THR A 103 14.77 -2.67 0.31
C THR A 103 14.45 -3.59 1.47
N ASP A 104 15.43 -4.34 1.99
CA ASP A 104 15.23 -5.21 3.16
C ASP A 104 14.94 -4.42 4.42
N TYR A 105 15.53 -3.25 4.58
CA TYR A 105 15.23 -2.34 5.68
C TYR A 105 13.78 -1.85 5.63
N ILE A 106 13.27 -1.44 4.46
CA ILE A 106 11.86 -1.07 4.31
C ILE A 106 10.95 -2.26 4.63
N LEU A 107 11.25 -3.46 4.09
CA LEU A 107 10.51 -4.68 4.42
C LEU A 107 10.58 -5.03 5.90
N TRP A 108 11.71 -4.79 6.57
CA TRP A 108 11.87 -5.01 8.01
C TRP A 108 10.95 -4.09 8.82
N ARG A 109 10.82 -2.82 8.44
CA ARG A 109 9.90 -1.87 9.09
C ARG A 109 8.44 -2.26 8.86
N GLU A 110 8.14 -2.85 7.70
CA GLU A 110 6.79 -3.33 7.40
C GLU A 110 6.45 -4.62 8.15
N CYS A 111 7.35 -5.59 8.17
CA CYS A 111 7.20 -6.88 8.82
C CYS A 111 8.55 -7.58 9.02
N LYS A 112 9.06 -7.58 10.26
CA LYS A 112 10.40 -8.10 10.58
C LYS A 112 10.54 -9.58 10.26
N LYS A 113 9.52 -10.38 10.62
CA LYS A 113 9.52 -11.83 10.35
C LYS A 113 9.48 -12.13 8.84
N ASN A 114 8.80 -11.31 8.03
CA ASN A 114 8.74 -11.51 6.59
C ASN A 114 10.10 -11.36 5.91
N VAL A 115 10.86 -10.33 6.27
CA VAL A 115 12.22 -10.13 5.73
C VAL A 115 13.21 -11.18 6.25
N TRP A 116 13.03 -11.67 7.49
CA TRP A 116 13.82 -12.80 7.98
C TRP A 116 13.56 -14.05 7.13
N LEU A 117 12.29 -14.36 6.84
CA LEU A 117 11.92 -15.48 5.96
C LEU A 117 12.43 -15.29 4.53
N LYS A 118 12.43 -14.07 3.99
CA LYS A 118 13.04 -13.76 2.69
C LYS A 118 14.51 -14.22 2.60
N ILE A 119 15.27 -14.02 3.67
CA ILE A 119 16.71 -14.30 3.72
C ILE A 119 17.01 -15.75 4.09
N HIS A 120 16.34 -16.28 5.11
CA HIS A 120 16.66 -17.60 5.69
C HIS A 120 15.81 -18.75 5.14
N LYS A 121 14.63 -18.43 4.59
CA LYS A 121 13.69 -19.40 4.01
C LYS A 121 13.11 -18.88 2.69
N PRO A 122 13.96 -18.57 1.68
CA PRO A 122 13.52 -18.00 0.41
C PRO A 122 12.50 -18.90 -0.30
N GLU A 123 12.54 -20.21 -0.08
CA GLU A 123 11.57 -21.18 -0.58
C GLU A 123 10.16 -20.96 -0.04
N ILE A 124 10.00 -20.33 1.13
CA ILE A 124 8.70 -19.93 1.69
C ILE A 124 8.33 -18.53 1.21
N TYR A 125 9.29 -17.61 1.16
CA TYR A 125 9.02 -16.24 0.72
C TYR A 125 8.57 -16.18 -0.75
N ASN A 126 9.21 -16.98 -1.62
CA ASN A 126 8.98 -17.00 -3.06
C ASN A 126 7.75 -17.83 -3.48
N THR A 127 6.98 -18.41 -2.55
CA THR A 127 5.70 -19.07 -2.91
C THR A 127 4.63 -18.09 -3.33
N ALA A 128 4.74 -16.83 -2.89
CA ALA A 128 3.85 -15.77 -3.32
C ALA A 128 4.37 -15.19 -4.64
N GLU A 129 3.58 -15.31 -5.71
CA GLU A 129 3.87 -14.64 -6.97
C GLU A 129 3.39 -13.19 -6.92
N LEU A 130 4.13 -12.30 -7.58
CA LEU A 130 3.69 -10.92 -7.77
C LEU A 130 2.46 -10.90 -8.69
N SER A 131 1.42 -10.18 -8.26
CA SER A 131 0.28 -9.85 -9.13
C SER A 131 0.71 -8.98 -10.32
N GLU A 132 -0.06 -8.99 -11.40
CA GLU A 132 0.20 -8.13 -12.55
C GLU A 132 0.20 -6.64 -12.15
N PHE A 133 -0.70 -6.25 -11.25
CA PHE A 133 -0.70 -4.92 -10.66
C PHE A 133 0.63 -4.56 -9.95
N GLU A 134 1.20 -5.45 -9.15
CA GLU A 134 2.51 -5.21 -8.50
C GLU A 134 3.65 -5.10 -9.52
N LYS A 135 3.65 -5.95 -10.55
CA LYS A 135 4.63 -5.85 -11.65
C LYS A 135 4.53 -4.51 -12.36
N GLN A 136 3.32 -4.04 -12.64
CA GLN A 136 3.07 -2.75 -13.27
C GLN A 136 3.59 -1.57 -12.43
N ILE A 137 3.43 -1.61 -11.11
CA ILE A 137 3.99 -0.57 -10.21
C ILE A 137 5.51 -0.51 -10.36
N ILE A 138 6.19 -1.66 -10.40
CA ILE A 138 7.64 -1.75 -10.57
C ILE A 138 8.06 -1.18 -11.93
N GLU A 139 7.40 -1.59 -13.02
CA GLU A 139 7.70 -1.10 -14.37
C GLU A 139 7.50 0.42 -14.48
N THR A 140 6.41 0.94 -13.94
CA THR A 140 6.12 2.38 -13.88
C THR A 140 7.18 3.13 -13.09
N GLY A 141 7.63 2.57 -11.96
CA GLY A 141 8.74 3.11 -11.18
C GLY A 141 10.03 3.25 -12.01
N ASN A 142 10.40 2.20 -12.73
CA ASN A 142 11.59 2.18 -13.58
C ASN A 142 11.47 3.17 -14.76
N GLU A 143 10.30 3.29 -15.37
CA GLU A 143 10.04 4.26 -16.44
C GLU A 143 10.23 5.69 -15.95
N VAL A 144 9.61 6.04 -14.82
CA VAL A 144 9.70 7.39 -14.24
C VAL A 144 11.13 7.71 -13.82
N GLU A 145 11.84 6.77 -13.18
CA GLU A 145 13.24 6.93 -12.80
C GLU A 145 14.12 7.20 -14.03
N LYS A 146 13.92 6.44 -15.12
CA LYS A 146 14.64 6.64 -16.38
C LYS A 146 14.39 8.03 -16.97
N VAL A 147 13.16 8.54 -16.93
CA VAL A 147 12.83 9.88 -17.45
C VAL A 147 13.36 10.99 -16.54
N ALA A 148 13.33 10.80 -15.22
CA ALA A 148 13.89 11.76 -14.25
C ALA A 148 15.39 12.03 -14.46
N ARG A 149 16.15 11.07 -14.98
CA ARG A 149 17.58 11.25 -15.34
C ARG A 149 17.81 12.41 -16.32
N GLN A 150 16.81 12.77 -17.14
CA GLN A 150 16.91 13.90 -18.06
C GLN A 150 17.02 15.26 -17.35
N LEU A 151 16.68 15.35 -16.06
CA LEU A 151 16.96 16.54 -15.22
C LEU A 151 18.48 16.78 -15.08
N PHE A 152 19.31 15.75 -15.29
CA PHE A 152 20.76 15.77 -15.12
C PHE A 152 21.45 15.24 -16.39
N PRO A 153 21.44 16.00 -17.50
CA PRO A 153 21.83 15.50 -18.83
C PRO A 153 23.30 15.03 -18.95
N THR A 154 24.16 15.42 -18.02
CA THR A 154 25.58 15.01 -17.98
C THR A 154 25.86 13.83 -17.04
N GLY A 155 24.81 13.26 -16.43
CA GLY A 155 24.95 12.16 -15.48
C GLY A 155 25.39 10.85 -16.12
N ILE A 156 26.16 10.05 -15.38
CA ILE A 156 26.68 8.76 -15.83
C ILE A 156 25.93 7.63 -15.10
N LEU A 157 25.34 6.72 -15.87
CA LEU A 157 24.68 5.53 -15.33
C LEU A 157 25.70 4.46 -14.91
N ILE A 158 25.55 3.99 -13.68
CA ILE A 158 26.18 2.76 -13.21
C ILE A 158 25.23 1.60 -13.57
N GLU A 159 25.59 0.88 -14.63
CA GLU A 159 24.88 -0.33 -15.05
C GLU A 159 25.23 -1.51 -14.14
N GLY A 160 24.27 -2.42 -13.96
CA GLY A 160 24.46 -3.62 -13.15
C GLY A 160 24.31 -3.39 -11.64
N ARG A 161 24.69 -4.41 -10.86
CA ARG A 161 24.63 -4.48 -9.38
C ARG A 161 25.78 -5.34 -8.87
N GLY A 162 26.08 -5.24 -7.57
CA GLY A 162 27.12 -6.03 -6.92
C GLY A 162 28.51 -5.42 -7.04
N GLU A 163 29.54 -6.25 -6.85
CA GLU A 163 30.93 -5.80 -6.72
C GLU A 163 31.41 -4.93 -7.89
N GLU A 164 31.05 -5.29 -9.13
CA GLU A 164 31.41 -4.50 -10.32
C GLU A 164 30.83 -3.07 -10.29
N ALA A 165 29.55 -2.94 -9.92
CA ALA A 165 28.89 -1.64 -9.81
C ALA A 165 29.50 -0.79 -8.69
N GLN A 166 29.87 -1.43 -7.57
CA GLN A 166 30.53 -0.79 -6.43
C GLN A 166 31.93 -0.28 -6.80
N GLU A 167 32.73 -1.08 -7.51
CA GLU A 167 34.05 -0.69 -7.99
C GLU A 167 33.96 0.47 -8.99
N LYS A 168 33.02 0.41 -9.95
CA LYS A 168 32.79 1.48 -10.92
C LYS A 168 32.36 2.77 -10.22
N THR A 169 31.46 2.67 -9.23
CA THR A 169 31.03 3.80 -8.39
C THR A 169 32.23 4.44 -7.69
N LYS A 170 33.03 3.64 -6.98
CA LYS A 170 34.22 4.12 -6.26
C LYS A 170 35.22 4.80 -7.20
N ARG A 171 35.52 4.18 -8.35
CA ARG A 171 36.46 4.73 -9.35
C ARG A 171 36.00 6.10 -9.86
N LEU A 172 34.72 6.25 -10.18
CA LEU A 172 34.19 7.52 -10.68
C LEU A 172 34.16 8.60 -9.61
N LEU A 173 33.85 8.24 -8.35
CA LEU A 173 33.92 9.17 -7.23
C LEU A 173 35.36 9.62 -6.93
N ASP A 174 36.35 8.72 -7.01
CA ASP A 174 37.76 9.06 -6.77
C ASP A 174 38.33 9.98 -7.87
N VAL A 175 37.93 9.78 -9.13
CA VAL A 175 38.29 10.67 -10.25
C VAL A 175 37.59 12.03 -10.16
N GLY A 176 36.40 12.10 -9.54
CA GLY A 176 35.62 13.32 -9.33
C GLY A 176 36.08 14.21 -8.17
N ARG A 177 36.97 13.74 -7.29
CA ARG A 177 37.38 14.43 -6.05
C ARG A 177 38.24 15.71 -6.13
N PRO A 178 38.85 16.17 -7.25
CA PRO A 178 39.57 17.44 -7.21
C PRO A 178 38.59 18.62 -7.03
N ALA A 179 38.69 19.30 -5.89
CA ALA A 179 37.98 20.55 -5.63
C ALA A 179 38.22 21.56 -6.77
N GLY A 180 37.15 22.18 -7.27
CA GLY A 180 37.21 23.14 -8.38
C GLY A 180 36.84 22.57 -9.77
N ARG A 181 36.42 21.31 -9.88
CA ARG A 181 35.76 20.78 -11.10
C ARG A 181 34.25 21.08 -11.11
N PRO A 182 33.61 21.11 -12.29
CA PRO A 182 32.16 21.25 -12.40
C PRO A 182 31.43 20.07 -11.74
N THR A 183 30.16 20.28 -11.41
CA THR A 183 29.26 19.28 -10.84
C THR A 183 29.30 17.96 -11.60
N PHE A 184 29.32 16.84 -10.88
CA PHE A 184 29.37 15.50 -11.46
C PHE A 184 28.23 14.63 -10.92
N VAL A 185 27.45 14.00 -11.81
CA VAL A 185 26.25 13.24 -11.44
C VAL A 185 26.42 11.77 -11.78
N LEU A 186 26.05 10.90 -10.85
CA LEU A 186 25.95 9.45 -11.06
C LEU A 186 24.50 9.01 -10.89
N PHE A 187 24.03 8.17 -11.80
CA PHE A 187 22.75 7.47 -11.67
C PHE A 187 22.99 6.04 -11.20
N GLN A 188 22.16 5.58 -10.26
CA GLN A 188 22.25 4.24 -9.68
C GLN A 188 23.62 3.86 -9.07
N PRO A 189 24.43 4.78 -8.48
CA PRO A 189 25.67 4.38 -7.81
C PRO A 189 25.38 3.49 -6.60
N GLU A 190 26.16 2.42 -6.46
CA GLU A 190 25.98 1.40 -5.43
C GLU A 190 27.06 1.51 -4.34
N PHE A 191 26.62 1.47 -3.09
CA PHE A 191 27.47 1.59 -1.90
C PHE A 191 27.25 0.41 -0.96
N LEU A 192 28.34 -0.18 -0.48
CA LEU A 192 28.36 -1.22 0.54
C LEU A 192 29.33 -0.83 1.65
N LYS A 193 28.82 -0.73 2.89
CA LYS A 193 29.65 -0.45 4.06
C LYS A 193 29.03 -1.04 5.32
N ASP A 194 29.85 -1.69 6.15
CA ASP A 194 29.41 -2.30 7.43
C ASP A 194 28.16 -3.18 7.29
N HIS A 195 28.07 -3.99 6.22
CA HIS A 195 26.90 -4.83 5.87
C HIS A 195 25.61 -4.10 5.48
N PHE A 196 25.67 -2.79 5.24
CA PHE A 196 24.54 -2.02 4.67
C PHE A 196 24.78 -1.75 3.19
N LEU A 197 23.77 -2.03 2.36
CA LEU A 197 23.84 -1.90 0.89
C LEU A 197 22.71 -1.01 0.36
N ALA A 198 23.04 -0.05 -0.50
CA ALA A 198 22.05 0.66 -1.30
C ALA A 198 22.61 1.11 -2.65
N ALA A 199 21.75 1.09 -3.66
CA ALA A 199 21.90 1.92 -4.85
C ALA A 199 21.08 3.20 -4.66
N CYS A 200 21.69 4.35 -4.92
CA CYS A 200 21.01 5.65 -4.89
C CYS A 200 20.49 5.99 -6.28
N ASP A 201 19.30 6.55 -6.43
CA ASP A 201 18.79 6.87 -7.78
C ASP A 201 19.69 7.90 -8.47
N ILE A 202 19.97 9.02 -7.80
CA ILE A 202 20.83 10.08 -8.31
C ILE A 202 21.72 10.63 -7.19
N LEU A 203 23.02 10.69 -7.44
CA LEU A 203 24.00 11.31 -6.56
C LEU A 203 24.80 12.37 -7.32
N GLU A 204 24.75 13.60 -6.81
CA GLU A 204 25.39 14.77 -7.41
C GLU A 204 26.54 15.25 -6.52
N LEU A 205 27.75 15.32 -7.06
CA LEU A 205 28.92 15.92 -6.42
C LEU A 205 29.00 17.41 -6.76
N ASN A 206 28.93 18.25 -5.72
CA ASN A 206 29.05 19.70 -5.82
C ASN A 206 30.53 20.14 -5.96
N PRO A 207 30.79 21.34 -6.52
CA PRO A 207 32.15 21.89 -6.62
C PRO A 207 32.89 22.08 -5.29
N ASP A 208 32.15 22.23 -4.18
CA ASP A 208 32.68 22.35 -2.81
C ASP A 208 33.06 21.00 -2.17
N GLY A 209 32.89 19.89 -2.91
CA GLY A 209 33.20 18.54 -2.46
C GLY A 209 32.10 17.88 -1.62
N THR A 210 30.94 18.54 -1.44
CA THR A 210 29.76 17.94 -0.81
C THR A 210 28.86 17.25 -1.83
N TYR A 211 27.88 16.48 -1.36
CA TYR A 211 26.97 15.72 -2.21
C TYR A 211 25.50 16.08 -2.00
N ASN A 212 24.73 16.11 -3.08
CA ASN A 212 23.28 16.12 -3.04
C ASN A 212 22.77 14.73 -3.47
N ILE A 213 21.82 14.17 -2.71
CA ILE A 213 21.15 12.90 -3.05
C ILE A 213 19.70 13.18 -3.46
N TYR A 214 19.25 12.52 -4.52
CA TYR A 214 17.87 12.56 -4.96
C TYR A 214 17.30 11.15 -5.07
N GLU A 215 16.17 10.90 -4.42
CA GLU A 215 15.37 9.68 -4.56
C GLU A 215 14.19 9.97 -5.49
N VAL A 216 14.02 9.18 -6.54
CA VAL A 216 12.95 9.36 -7.52
C VAL A 216 11.76 8.49 -7.15
N LYS A 217 10.56 9.07 -7.17
CA LYS A 217 9.30 8.39 -6.90
C LYS A 217 8.34 8.59 -8.05
N SER A 218 7.69 7.51 -8.47
CA SER A 218 6.66 7.56 -9.49
C SER A 218 5.36 8.19 -8.99
N THR A 219 5.23 8.61 -7.74
CA THR A 219 4.00 9.20 -7.19
C THR A 219 3.88 10.69 -7.53
N THR A 220 2.67 11.26 -7.38
CA THR A 220 2.45 12.71 -7.48
C THR A 220 2.70 13.47 -6.19
N ASP A 221 2.77 12.75 -5.07
CA ASP A 221 2.99 13.27 -3.73
C ASP A 221 4.03 12.44 -2.99
N VAL A 222 4.68 13.05 -2.00
CA VAL A 222 5.71 12.38 -1.20
C VAL A 222 5.09 11.65 -0.01
N ASP A 223 5.24 10.32 0.04
CA ASP A 223 4.96 9.54 1.25
C ASP A 223 6.04 9.80 2.31
N LYS A 224 5.71 10.69 3.23
CA LYS A 224 6.58 11.13 4.33
C LYS A 224 7.02 9.99 5.26
N LYS A 225 6.28 8.89 5.35
CA LYS A 225 6.64 7.78 6.25
C LYS A 225 7.64 6.85 5.62
N THR A 226 7.47 6.50 4.35
CA THR A 226 8.32 5.51 3.68
C THR A 226 9.50 6.20 3.01
N HIS A 227 9.25 7.26 2.23
CA HIS A 227 10.29 7.90 1.40
C HIS A 227 11.37 8.57 2.25
N TYR A 228 11.02 9.17 3.39
CA TYR A 228 12.01 9.82 4.27
C TYR A 228 12.91 8.81 4.97
N HIS A 229 12.38 7.65 5.39
CA HIS A 229 13.20 6.61 6.02
C HIS A 229 14.10 5.90 5.01
N ASP A 230 13.62 5.72 3.77
CA ASP A 230 14.41 5.24 2.65
C ASP A 230 15.61 6.18 2.38
N LEU A 231 15.37 7.49 2.28
CA LEU A 231 16.40 8.48 2.05
C LEU A 231 17.37 8.61 3.24
N ALA A 232 16.86 8.57 4.48
CA ALA A 232 17.68 8.57 5.68
C ALA A 232 18.59 7.34 5.82
N PHE A 233 18.14 6.16 5.35
CA PHE A 233 18.99 4.97 5.25
C PHE A 233 20.17 5.23 4.32
N GLN A 234 19.89 5.78 3.13
CA GLN A 234 20.92 6.10 2.13
C GLN A 234 21.90 7.16 2.64
N VAL A 235 21.41 8.24 3.27
CA VAL A 235 22.27 9.28 3.87
C VAL A 235 23.21 8.69 4.92
N ASN A 236 22.70 7.88 5.86
CA ASN A 236 23.53 7.20 6.86
C ASN A 236 24.61 6.32 6.22
N LEU A 237 24.26 5.56 5.18
CA LEU A 237 25.21 4.72 4.45
C LEU A 237 26.29 5.56 3.72
N LEU A 238 25.90 6.63 3.03
CA LEU A 238 26.83 7.50 2.33
C LEU A 238 27.79 8.22 3.30
N GLU A 239 27.29 8.70 4.44
CA GLU A 239 28.13 9.29 5.50
C GLU A 239 29.11 8.27 6.10
N LYS A 240 28.70 7.01 6.28
CA LYS A 240 29.60 5.90 6.66
C LYS A 240 30.68 5.61 5.61
N CYS A 241 30.39 5.84 4.34
CA CYS A 241 31.36 5.80 3.25
C CYS A 241 32.29 7.03 3.22
N GLY A 242 32.08 8.02 4.10
CA GLY A 242 32.89 9.23 4.22
C GLY A 242 32.45 10.38 3.33
N LEU A 243 31.27 10.31 2.71
CA LEU A 243 30.72 11.40 1.90
C LEU A 243 30.04 12.44 2.80
N LYS A 244 30.15 13.72 2.43
CA LYS A 244 29.48 14.83 3.13
C LYS A 244 28.20 15.19 2.40
N ILE A 245 27.06 14.77 2.93
CA ILE A 245 25.76 15.08 2.34
C ILE A 245 25.35 16.50 2.73
N LYS A 246 25.09 17.34 1.73
CA LYS A 246 24.62 18.72 1.89
C LYS A 246 23.12 18.84 1.71
N LYS A 247 22.55 18.05 0.79
CA LYS A 247 21.13 18.10 0.46
C LYS A 247 20.58 16.69 0.22
N ALA A 248 19.38 16.45 0.73
CA ALA A 248 18.60 15.25 0.45
C ALA A 248 17.23 15.68 -0.11
N SER A 249 16.85 15.16 -1.27
CA SER A 249 15.62 15.57 -1.96
C SER A 249 14.85 14.38 -2.52
N VAL A 250 13.53 14.56 -2.66
CA VAL A 250 12.66 13.61 -3.36
C VAL A 250 12.23 14.24 -4.68
N ILE A 251 12.43 13.52 -5.78
CA ILE A 251 11.91 13.87 -7.10
C ILE A 251 10.62 13.09 -7.31
N HIS A 252 9.53 13.78 -7.61
CA HIS A 252 8.23 13.16 -7.85
C HIS A 252 7.48 13.84 -9.00
N LEU A 253 6.46 13.18 -9.54
CA LEU A 253 5.68 13.74 -10.64
C LEU A 253 4.87 14.95 -10.18
N ASN A 254 4.79 15.97 -11.02
CA ASN A 254 3.97 17.14 -10.79
C ASN A 254 2.56 16.90 -11.33
N SER A 255 1.58 16.70 -10.45
CA SER A 255 0.17 16.50 -10.83
C SER A 255 -0.44 17.69 -11.60
N GLU A 256 0.16 18.87 -11.52
CA GLU A 256 -0.31 20.08 -12.22
C GLU A 256 0.31 20.23 -13.62
N TYR A 257 1.27 19.36 -13.98
CA TYR A 257 1.86 19.39 -15.31
C TYR A 257 0.87 18.86 -16.34
N VAL A 258 0.57 19.68 -17.35
CA VAL A 258 -0.21 19.29 -18.53
C VAL A 258 0.74 19.28 -19.73
N ARG A 259 0.80 18.15 -20.43
CA ARG A 259 1.66 18.04 -21.62
C ARG A 259 1.15 18.92 -22.77
N GLN A 260 2.07 19.61 -23.43
CA GLN A 260 1.84 20.38 -24.66
C GLN A 260 3.05 20.22 -25.59
N GLY A 261 2.96 19.36 -26.59
CA GLY A 261 4.05 18.99 -27.47
C GLY A 261 5.08 18.07 -26.78
N GLU A 262 6.36 18.45 -26.86
CA GLU A 262 7.45 17.72 -26.24
C GLU A 262 7.38 17.81 -24.70
N ILE A 263 7.84 16.75 -24.02
CA ILE A 263 7.81 16.72 -22.56
C ILE A 263 8.81 17.73 -21.98
N GLU A 264 8.31 18.66 -21.19
CA GLU A 264 9.11 19.65 -20.47
C GLU A 264 9.55 19.07 -19.12
N ILE A 265 10.69 18.38 -19.10
CA ILE A 265 11.17 17.60 -17.93
C ILE A 265 11.19 18.40 -16.62
N HIS A 266 11.62 19.66 -16.65
CA HIS A 266 11.65 20.52 -15.47
C HIS A 266 10.27 20.95 -14.95
N LYS A 267 9.20 20.82 -15.75
CA LYS A 267 7.81 21.05 -15.33
C LYS A 267 7.12 19.75 -14.93
N LEU A 268 7.50 18.62 -15.57
CA LEU A 268 6.98 17.28 -15.28
C LEU A 268 7.32 16.84 -13.85
N PHE A 269 8.50 17.19 -13.35
CA PHE A 269 8.96 16.80 -12.02
C PHE A 269 8.95 17.97 -11.03
N LYS A 270 8.58 17.66 -9.78
CA LYS A 270 8.84 18.49 -8.60
C LYS A 270 10.03 17.89 -7.84
N ILE A 271 10.90 18.77 -7.34
CA ILE A 271 12.04 18.41 -6.48
C ILE A 271 11.76 19.00 -5.10
N GLU A 272 11.39 18.15 -4.14
CA GLU A 272 11.13 18.55 -2.77
C GLU A 272 12.41 18.37 -1.93
N ASP A 273 12.91 19.48 -1.36
CA ASP A 273 14.02 19.43 -0.40
C ASP A 273 13.50 18.96 0.96
N VAL A 274 14.02 17.83 1.42
CA VAL A 274 13.61 17.18 2.68
C VAL A 274 14.78 17.01 3.63
N THR A 275 15.85 17.77 3.41
CA THR A 275 17.12 17.65 4.15
C THR A 275 16.93 17.77 5.66
N GLU A 276 16.20 18.79 6.12
CA GLU A 276 15.96 19.00 7.56
C GLU A 276 15.19 17.84 8.21
N VAL A 277 14.21 17.28 7.49
CA VAL A 277 13.41 16.15 7.98
C VAL A 277 14.26 14.89 8.04
N VAL A 278 15.03 14.61 6.99
CA VAL A 278 15.96 13.48 6.95
C VAL A 278 16.98 13.58 8.08
N GLU A 279 17.57 14.75 8.30
CA GLU A 279 18.51 14.98 9.39
C GLU A 279 17.86 14.71 10.77
N SER A 280 16.62 15.15 10.97
CA SER A 280 15.90 14.96 12.24
C SER A 280 15.61 13.48 12.59
N ILE A 281 15.50 12.59 11.59
CA ILE A 281 15.25 11.16 11.80
C ILE A 281 16.49 10.28 11.62
N LYS A 282 17.60 10.86 11.14
CA LYS A 282 18.82 10.13 10.73
C LYS A 282 19.35 9.22 11.82
N GLU A 283 19.44 9.71 13.07
CA GLU A 283 19.93 8.93 14.21
C GLU A 283 19.01 7.75 14.56
N GLY A 284 17.69 7.97 14.51
CA GLY A 284 16.71 6.91 14.74
C GLY A 284 16.80 5.82 13.66
N VAL A 285 16.92 6.23 12.39
CA VAL A 285 17.12 5.30 11.26
C VAL A 285 18.42 4.53 11.39
N LEU A 286 19.51 5.16 11.83
CA LEU A 286 20.77 4.45 12.09
C LEU A 286 20.62 3.37 13.17
N ALA A 287 19.87 3.65 14.23
CA ALA A 287 19.55 2.66 15.25
C ALA A 287 18.68 1.53 14.68
N GLU A 288 17.66 1.85 13.87
CA GLU A 288 16.83 0.85 13.19
C GLU A 288 17.65 -0.02 12.21
N MET A 289 18.61 0.55 11.48
CA MET A 289 19.52 -0.20 10.60
C MET A 289 20.30 -1.26 11.37
N VAL A 290 20.88 -0.89 12.53
CA VAL A 290 21.62 -1.84 13.38
C VAL A 290 20.67 -2.91 13.92
N LEU A 291 19.51 -2.52 14.45
CA LEU A 291 18.51 -3.47 14.96
C LEU A 291 18.02 -4.42 13.87
N GLY A 292 17.78 -3.92 12.66
CA GLY A 292 17.40 -4.69 11.50
C GLY A 292 18.47 -5.71 11.13
N LEU A 293 19.72 -5.28 11.00
CA LEU A 293 20.83 -6.17 10.71
C LEU A 293 21.01 -7.24 11.80
N THR A 294 20.93 -6.86 13.08
CA THR A 294 20.99 -7.82 14.19
C THR A 294 19.84 -8.83 14.13
N TYR A 295 18.62 -8.37 13.89
CA TYR A 295 17.44 -9.23 13.75
C TYR A 295 17.61 -10.23 12.60
N LEU A 296 18.13 -9.77 11.45
CA LEU A 296 18.36 -10.61 10.28
C LEU A 296 19.49 -11.63 10.46
N ASN A 297 20.40 -11.45 11.42
CA ASN A 297 21.47 -12.41 11.69
C ASN A 297 21.10 -13.45 12.76
N GLN A 298 19.87 -13.44 13.28
CA GLN A 298 19.37 -14.50 14.16
C GLN A 298 19.29 -15.83 13.40
N GLU A 299 19.86 -16.90 13.97
CA GLU A 299 19.85 -18.25 13.36
C GLU A 299 18.48 -18.93 13.50
N ASP A 300 17.81 -18.72 14.64
CA ASP A 300 16.51 -19.29 14.92
C ASP A 300 15.39 -18.42 14.32
N GLU A 301 14.36 -19.09 13.77
CA GLU A 301 13.17 -18.38 13.32
C GLU A 301 12.45 -17.69 14.50
N PRO A 302 12.06 -16.42 14.34
CA PRO A 302 11.22 -15.72 15.31
C PRO A 302 9.91 -16.47 15.59
N LYS A 303 9.68 -16.84 16.87
CA LYS A 303 8.56 -17.73 17.26
C LYS A 303 7.19 -17.06 17.31
N ASP A 304 7.14 -15.75 17.44
CA ASP A 304 5.89 -14.99 17.56
C ASP A 304 5.18 -14.82 16.20
N TYR A 305 3.94 -14.32 16.28
CA TYR A 305 3.21 -13.80 15.12
C TYR A 305 4.02 -12.71 14.40
N CYS A 306 3.81 -12.57 13.10
CA CYS A 306 4.43 -11.46 12.38
C CYS A 306 3.67 -10.15 12.64
N ASP A 307 4.34 -9.00 12.45
CA ASP A 307 3.76 -7.67 12.71
C ASP A 307 2.48 -7.40 11.90
N CYS A 308 2.33 -8.07 10.75
CA CYS A 308 1.14 -7.94 9.90
C CYS A 308 -0.14 -8.52 10.53
N ILE A 309 -0.08 -9.24 11.66
CA ILE A 309 -1.28 -9.72 12.36
C ILE A 309 -2.21 -8.58 12.79
N TYR A 310 -1.67 -7.37 12.96
CA TYR A 310 -2.41 -6.15 13.29
C TYR A 310 -2.84 -5.33 12.05
N LYS A 311 -2.72 -5.90 10.85
CA LYS A 311 -3.14 -5.27 9.59
C LYS A 311 -4.35 -6.01 9.02
N GLY A 312 -5.25 -5.30 8.34
CA GLY A 312 -6.33 -5.94 7.58
C GLY A 312 -5.78 -6.81 6.44
N ARG A 313 -6.60 -7.74 5.94
CA ARG A 313 -6.20 -8.78 4.97
C ARG A 313 -5.36 -8.28 3.79
N SER A 314 -5.73 -7.14 3.21
CA SER A 314 -5.06 -6.58 2.02
C SER A 314 -3.64 -6.07 2.27
N ASN A 315 -3.19 -5.98 3.53
CA ASN A 315 -1.86 -5.50 3.90
C ASN A 315 -1.06 -6.58 4.64
N HIS A 316 -1.45 -7.85 4.48
CA HIS A 316 -0.71 -8.99 5.00
C HIS A 316 0.55 -9.21 4.16
N CYS A 317 1.65 -9.62 4.80
CA CYS A 317 2.89 -9.91 4.09
C CYS A 317 2.78 -11.21 3.28
N SER A 318 3.65 -11.40 2.30
CA SER A 318 3.69 -12.59 1.44
C SER A 318 3.74 -13.91 2.23
N THR A 319 4.41 -13.93 3.39
CA THR A 319 4.53 -15.12 4.26
C THR A 319 3.52 -15.15 5.41
N PHE A 320 2.43 -14.37 5.34
CA PHE A 320 1.49 -14.19 6.46
C PHE A 320 0.87 -15.51 6.94
N ALA A 321 0.39 -16.35 6.01
CA ALA A 321 -0.27 -17.61 6.36
C ALA A 321 0.70 -18.58 7.07
N TYR A 322 1.98 -18.60 6.63
CA TYR A 322 3.02 -19.38 7.29
C TYR A 322 3.31 -18.86 8.71
N SER A 323 3.43 -17.53 8.85
CA SER A 323 3.76 -16.90 10.13
C SER A 323 2.60 -16.92 11.13
N ASN A 324 1.36 -17.03 10.67
CA ASN A 324 0.15 -16.92 11.49
C ASN A 324 -0.86 -18.04 11.17
N PRO A 325 -0.51 -19.32 11.39
CA PRO A 325 -1.30 -20.47 10.93
C PRO A 325 -2.66 -20.61 11.63
N LYS A 326 -2.87 -19.89 12.74
CA LYS A 326 -4.15 -19.85 13.47
C LYS A 326 -5.14 -18.84 12.88
N VAL A 327 -4.70 -17.94 12.01
CA VAL A 327 -5.59 -16.95 11.39
C VAL A 327 -6.36 -17.64 10.26
N PRO A 328 -7.70 -17.68 10.30
CA PRO A 328 -8.49 -18.36 9.29
C PRO A 328 -8.43 -17.61 7.95
N ALA A 329 -8.78 -18.32 6.87
CA ALA A 329 -8.86 -17.76 5.52
C ALA A 329 -9.94 -16.67 5.39
N TYR A 330 -10.98 -16.74 6.22
CA TYR A 330 -11.98 -15.69 6.38
C TYR A 330 -12.24 -15.46 7.87
N GLY A 331 -11.90 -14.29 8.38
CA GLY A 331 -11.97 -13.96 9.79
C GLY A 331 -12.01 -12.47 10.06
N VAL A 332 -11.65 -12.05 11.27
CA VAL A 332 -11.71 -10.63 11.70
C VAL A 332 -10.87 -9.70 10.82
N HIS A 333 -9.79 -10.20 10.20
CA HIS A 333 -8.95 -9.45 9.24
C HIS A 333 -9.67 -9.10 7.94
N ASP A 334 -10.80 -9.75 7.64
CA ASP A 334 -11.62 -9.56 6.44
C ASP A 334 -12.86 -8.69 6.70
N ILE A 335 -13.04 -8.21 7.93
CA ILE A 335 -14.10 -7.25 8.25
C ILE A 335 -13.91 -5.98 7.41
N SER A 336 -15.01 -5.48 6.86
CA SER A 336 -15.01 -4.34 5.94
C SER A 336 -14.27 -3.15 6.54
N ARG A 337 -13.25 -2.68 5.81
CA ARG A 337 -12.35 -1.58 6.19
C ARG A 337 -11.70 -1.73 7.57
N ILE A 338 -11.54 -2.95 8.09
CA ILE A 338 -10.96 -3.17 9.43
C ILE A 338 -9.51 -2.67 9.53
N GLY A 339 -8.75 -2.69 8.43
CA GLY A 339 -7.38 -2.13 8.39
C GLY A 339 -7.32 -0.62 8.65
N ALA A 340 -8.42 0.12 8.42
CA ALA A 340 -8.54 1.53 8.80
C ALA A 340 -8.95 1.72 10.28
N SER A 341 -9.41 0.65 10.93
CA SER A 341 -9.82 0.60 12.34
C SER A 341 -8.80 -0.13 13.21
N LYS A 342 -7.53 0.31 13.16
CA LYS A 342 -6.39 -0.40 13.78
C LYS A 342 -6.62 -0.79 15.25
N ALA A 343 -7.21 0.11 16.04
CA ALA A 343 -7.50 -0.15 17.44
C ALA A 343 -8.49 -1.31 17.66
N LYS A 344 -9.52 -1.41 16.80
CA LYS A 344 -10.53 -2.48 16.89
C LYS A 344 -9.93 -3.83 16.53
N LEU A 345 -9.14 -3.89 15.46
CA LEU A 345 -8.43 -5.10 15.09
C LEU A 345 -7.48 -5.52 16.21
N GLN A 346 -6.68 -4.58 16.71
CA GLN A 346 -5.75 -4.85 17.80
C GLN A 346 -6.44 -5.42 19.03
N GLU A 347 -7.58 -4.86 19.45
CA GLU A 347 -8.37 -5.37 20.58
C GLU A 347 -8.77 -6.85 20.41
N LEU A 348 -9.22 -7.26 19.21
CA LEU A 348 -9.57 -8.65 18.91
C LEU A 348 -8.34 -9.56 18.94
N ILE A 349 -7.24 -9.14 18.30
CA ILE A 349 -6.01 -9.94 18.20
C ILE A 349 -5.34 -10.13 19.56
N ASP A 350 -5.31 -9.09 20.40
CA ASP A 350 -4.66 -9.14 21.72
C ASP A 350 -5.33 -10.14 22.69
N VAL A 351 -6.61 -10.49 22.46
CA VAL A 351 -7.33 -11.53 23.22
C VAL A 351 -7.48 -12.85 22.44
N GLY A 352 -6.84 -12.97 21.28
CA GLY A 352 -6.82 -14.20 20.48
C GLY A 352 -8.10 -14.49 19.67
N ILE A 353 -8.91 -13.46 19.38
CA ILE A 353 -10.11 -13.59 18.55
C ILE A 353 -9.72 -13.40 17.07
N PHE A 354 -9.86 -14.47 16.29
CA PHE A 354 -9.59 -14.46 14.85
C PHE A 354 -10.82 -14.76 13.99
N GLU A 355 -11.79 -15.46 14.56
CA GLU A 355 -13.02 -15.87 13.90
C GLU A 355 -14.12 -14.82 14.03
N LEU A 356 -15.02 -14.74 13.05
CA LEU A 356 -16.09 -13.72 13.07
C LEU A 356 -17.17 -14.00 14.12
N GLN A 357 -17.44 -15.28 14.43
CA GLN A 357 -18.40 -15.69 15.45
C GLN A 357 -17.98 -15.35 16.88
N ASP A 358 -16.67 -15.14 17.09
CA ASP A 358 -16.11 -14.85 18.41
C ASP A 358 -16.04 -13.33 18.68
N VAL A 359 -16.46 -12.49 17.72
CA VAL A 359 -16.48 -11.03 17.89
C VAL A 359 -17.54 -10.64 18.93
N PRO A 360 -17.19 -9.86 19.98
CA PRO A 360 -18.14 -9.45 21.02
C PRO A 360 -19.30 -8.61 20.45
N GLU A 361 -20.53 -8.91 20.89
CA GLU A 361 -21.74 -8.21 20.42
C GLU A 361 -21.77 -6.73 20.80
N ASP A 362 -21.12 -6.36 21.91
CA ASP A 362 -21.02 -5.01 22.44
C ASP A 362 -19.88 -4.20 21.82
N MET A 363 -19.06 -4.79 20.93
CA MET A 363 -18.01 -4.07 20.23
C MET A 363 -18.61 -2.99 19.31
N GLU A 364 -18.07 -1.77 19.42
CA GLU A 364 -18.49 -0.63 18.60
C GLU A 364 -18.04 -0.80 17.14
N LEU A 365 -18.90 -1.38 16.33
CA LEU A 365 -18.71 -1.63 14.89
C LEU A 365 -19.64 -0.76 14.02
N SER A 366 -19.21 -0.42 12.80
CA SER A 366 -20.08 0.28 11.85
C SER A 366 -21.23 -0.62 11.40
N VAL A 367 -22.29 -0.02 10.82
CA VAL A 367 -23.44 -0.79 10.30
C VAL A 367 -22.99 -1.86 9.29
N THR A 368 -22.10 -1.52 8.37
CA THR A 368 -21.53 -2.48 7.39
C THR A 368 -20.80 -3.63 8.07
N GLN A 369 -19.97 -3.33 9.09
CA GLN A 369 -19.23 -4.35 9.83
C GLN A 369 -20.16 -5.28 10.61
N LYS A 370 -21.16 -4.71 11.30
CA LYS A 370 -22.20 -5.46 12.03
C LYS A 370 -23.00 -6.35 11.08
N ASN A 371 -23.46 -5.81 9.96
CA ASN A 371 -24.24 -6.56 8.98
C ASN A 371 -23.43 -7.68 8.31
N GLN A 372 -22.16 -7.44 7.99
CA GLN A 372 -21.26 -8.48 7.47
C GLN A 372 -21.11 -9.65 8.46
N ILE A 373 -20.80 -9.36 9.73
CA ILE A 373 -20.66 -10.38 10.77
C ILE A 373 -21.98 -11.11 10.96
N LYS A 374 -23.07 -10.36 11.11
CA LYS A 374 -24.40 -10.94 11.34
C LYS A 374 -24.83 -11.84 10.18
N ALA A 375 -24.59 -11.44 8.93
CA ALA A 375 -24.95 -12.25 7.75
C ALA A 375 -24.16 -13.55 7.72
N HIS A 376 -22.88 -13.50 8.11
CA HIS A 376 -22.04 -14.68 8.21
C HIS A 376 -22.47 -15.61 9.36
N VAL A 377 -22.61 -15.08 10.58
CA VAL A 377 -22.94 -15.86 11.78
C VAL A 377 -24.34 -16.48 11.71
N GLN A 378 -25.31 -15.74 11.17
CA GLN A 378 -26.70 -16.22 11.08
C GLN A 378 -26.99 -17.00 9.79
N ASP A 379 -26.04 -17.06 8.85
CA ASP A 379 -26.22 -17.61 7.51
C ASP A 379 -27.53 -17.13 6.85
N LYS A 380 -27.74 -15.81 6.85
CA LYS A 380 -28.99 -15.19 6.39
C LYS A 380 -28.74 -13.99 5.49
N ILE A 381 -29.55 -13.90 4.44
CA ILE A 381 -29.64 -12.72 3.57
C ILE A 381 -30.44 -11.63 4.28
N PHE A 382 -29.86 -10.44 4.43
CA PHE A 382 -30.59 -9.25 4.84
C PHE A 382 -30.90 -8.42 3.61
N LYS A 383 -32.18 -8.19 3.34
CA LYS A 383 -32.61 -7.37 2.23
C LYS A 383 -33.75 -6.43 2.60
N ASP A 384 -33.68 -5.20 2.12
CA ASP A 384 -34.75 -4.21 2.11
C ASP A 384 -35.38 -4.18 0.72
N ALA A 385 -36.25 -5.16 0.45
CA ALA A 385 -36.87 -5.33 -0.86
C ALA A 385 -37.75 -4.13 -1.26
N VAL A 386 -38.34 -3.43 -0.30
CA VAL A 386 -39.21 -2.27 -0.56
C VAL A 386 -38.38 -1.10 -1.08
N THR A 387 -37.26 -0.80 -0.41
CA THR A 387 -36.37 0.27 -0.87
C THR A 387 -35.72 -0.08 -2.20
N ILE A 388 -35.25 -1.33 -2.39
CA ILE A 388 -34.68 -1.77 -3.67
C ILE A 388 -35.69 -1.60 -4.81
N GLN A 389 -36.93 -2.10 -4.64
CA GLN A 389 -37.95 -1.99 -5.68
C GLN A 389 -38.24 -0.52 -6.02
N LYS A 390 -38.40 0.32 -5.00
CA LYS A 390 -38.65 1.75 -5.18
C LYS A 390 -37.52 2.42 -5.98
N GLU A 391 -36.27 2.09 -5.72
CA GLU A 391 -35.12 2.65 -6.46
C GLU A 391 -35.10 2.18 -7.92
N LEU A 392 -35.38 0.90 -8.17
CA LEU A 392 -35.41 0.36 -9.53
C LEU A 392 -36.60 0.85 -10.36
N ASP A 393 -37.75 1.12 -9.73
CA ASP A 393 -38.94 1.68 -10.39
C ASP A 393 -38.75 3.13 -10.86
N MET A 394 -37.75 3.84 -10.34
CA MET A 394 -37.40 5.20 -10.78
C MET A 394 -36.55 5.24 -12.05
N LEU A 395 -36.12 4.09 -12.58
CA LEU A 395 -35.26 4.04 -13.76
C LEU A 395 -36.09 4.19 -15.04
N ASP A 396 -35.66 5.10 -15.91
CA ASP A 396 -36.33 5.41 -17.17
C ASP A 396 -35.76 4.60 -18.32
N PHE A 397 -36.62 3.97 -19.11
CA PHE A 397 -36.19 3.27 -20.33
C PHE A 397 -35.92 4.25 -21.49
N PRO A 398 -34.99 3.92 -22.41
CA PRO A 398 -34.14 2.73 -22.43
C PRO A 398 -33.08 2.73 -21.31
N LEU A 399 -32.70 1.54 -20.83
CA LEU A 399 -31.62 1.38 -19.86
C LEU A 399 -30.30 1.13 -20.59
N TYR A 400 -29.26 1.87 -20.22
CA TYR A 400 -27.92 1.77 -20.77
C TYR A 400 -26.96 1.23 -19.70
N PHE A 401 -26.44 0.03 -19.83
CA PHE A 401 -25.45 -0.54 -18.91
C PHE A 401 -24.05 -0.27 -19.47
N LEU A 402 -23.29 0.61 -18.82
CA LEU A 402 -22.07 1.19 -19.37
C LEU A 402 -20.86 0.96 -18.45
N ASP A 403 -19.76 0.51 -19.03
CA ASP A 403 -18.50 0.31 -18.33
C ASP A 403 -17.31 0.75 -19.19
N TYR A 404 -16.27 1.28 -18.54
CA TYR A 404 -15.09 1.85 -19.20
C TYR A 404 -13.81 1.16 -18.74
N GLU A 405 -12.94 0.87 -19.70
CA GLU A 405 -11.56 0.50 -19.44
C GLU A 405 -10.62 1.69 -19.68
N THR A 406 -9.75 1.94 -18.71
CA THR A 406 -8.87 3.11 -18.71
C THR A 406 -7.46 2.77 -18.27
N PHE A 407 -6.46 3.45 -18.81
CA PHE A 407 -5.06 3.28 -18.43
C PHE A 407 -4.51 4.50 -17.67
N PRO A 408 -4.11 4.37 -16.38
CA PRO A 408 -3.52 5.47 -15.62
C PRO A 408 -2.03 5.63 -15.96
N CYS A 409 -1.71 6.53 -16.89
CA CYS A 409 -0.32 6.70 -17.33
C CYS A 409 0.46 7.67 -16.45
N ALA A 410 1.53 7.22 -15.79
CA ALA A 410 2.35 8.08 -14.94
C ALA A 410 2.97 9.25 -15.71
N ILE A 411 3.52 9.01 -16.90
CA ILE A 411 4.07 10.05 -17.77
C ILE A 411 3.03 10.37 -18.86
N PRO A 412 2.52 11.61 -18.98
CA PRO A 412 1.46 11.91 -19.93
C PRO A 412 1.88 11.66 -21.38
N ARG A 413 1.12 10.79 -22.07
CA ARG A 413 1.42 10.32 -23.44
C ARG A 413 0.96 11.26 -24.54
N PHE A 414 -0.08 12.02 -24.28
CA PHE A 414 -0.73 12.88 -25.26
C PHE A 414 -0.89 14.29 -24.71
N ASP A 415 -1.06 15.24 -25.61
CA ASP A 415 -1.31 16.64 -25.24
C ASP A 415 -2.60 16.77 -24.43
N GLY A 416 -2.60 17.66 -23.45
CA GLY A 416 -3.74 17.85 -22.56
C GLY A 416 -3.86 16.83 -21.42
N PHE A 417 -2.94 15.86 -21.32
CA PHE A 417 -2.90 14.91 -20.19
C PHE A 417 -1.91 15.34 -19.10
N SER A 418 -2.25 15.00 -17.86
CA SER A 418 -1.40 15.12 -16.67
C SER A 418 -0.94 13.75 -16.15
N PRO A 419 0.09 13.68 -15.28
CA PRO A 419 0.47 12.43 -14.63
C PRO A 419 -0.69 11.68 -13.98
N TYR A 420 -0.78 10.37 -14.24
CA TYR A 420 -1.84 9.45 -13.82
C TYR A 420 -3.27 9.80 -14.26
N GLN A 421 -3.42 10.75 -15.19
CA GLN A 421 -4.72 10.95 -15.81
C GLN A 421 -5.10 9.71 -16.60
N GLN A 422 -6.36 9.31 -16.45
CA GLN A 422 -6.89 8.09 -17.05
C GLN A 422 -7.04 8.28 -18.56
N ILE A 423 -6.50 7.35 -19.34
CA ILE A 423 -6.68 7.28 -20.79
C ILE A 423 -7.80 6.27 -21.06
N PRO A 424 -9.05 6.70 -21.36
CA PRO A 424 -10.13 5.78 -21.69
C PRO A 424 -9.91 5.20 -23.10
N PHE A 425 -9.72 3.90 -23.19
CA PHE A 425 -9.39 3.24 -24.46
C PHE A 425 -10.48 2.28 -24.93
N GLN A 426 -11.39 1.87 -24.06
CA GLN A 426 -12.47 0.96 -24.40
C GLN A 426 -13.71 1.25 -23.57
N TYR A 427 -14.88 1.01 -24.17
CA TYR A 427 -16.12 0.88 -23.43
C TYR A 427 -16.92 -0.31 -23.94
N SER A 428 -17.75 -0.85 -23.06
CA SER A 428 -18.84 -1.74 -23.40
C SER A 428 -20.17 -1.09 -23.04
N LEU A 429 -21.21 -1.39 -23.81
CA LEU A 429 -22.54 -0.83 -23.61
C LEU A 429 -23.62 -1.86 -23.96
N TYR A 430 -24.48 -2.19 -23.01
CA TYR A 430 -25.72 -2.92 -23.27
C TYR A 430 -26.92 -1.98 -23.21
N VAL A 431 -27.80 -2.05 -24.20
CA VAL A 431 -29.00 -1.20 -24.29
C VAL A 431 -30.26 -2.05 -24.23
N LEU A 432 -31.08 -1.82 -23.20
CA LEU A 432 -32.39 -2.45 -23.05
C LEU A 432 -33.49 -1.45 -23.44
N SER A 433 -34.19 -1.73 -24.55
CA SER A 433 -35.27 -0.88 -25.05
C SER A 433 -36.55 -1.02 -24.23
N ALA A 434 -37.40 0.02 -24.23
CA ALA A 434 -38.70 -0.01 -23.56
C ALA A 434 -39.64 -1.11 -24.12
N SER A 435 -39.54 -1.43 -25.41
CA SER A 435 -40.28 -2.52 -26.07
C SER A 435 -39.75 -3.93 -25.70
N SER A 436 -38.65 -4.00 -24.97
CA SER A 436 -37.98 -5.21 -24.47
C SER A 436 -38.16 -5.40 -22.96
N GLY A 437 -38.99 -4.57 -22.31
CA GLY A 437 -39.23 -4.61 -20.87
C GLY A 437 -39.67 -5.99 -20.37
N PRO A 438 -39.50 -6.27 -19.06
CA PRO A 438 -39.83 -7.57 -18.49
C PRO A 438 -41.30 -7.89 -18.78
N VAL A 439 -41.53 -8.94 -19.58
CA VAL A 439 -42.88 -9.47 -19.80
C VAL A 439 -43.34 -10.07 -18.48
N LEU A 440 -44.12 -9.31 -17.71
CA LEU A 440 -44.88 -9.78 -16.56
C LEU A 440 -46.00 -10.70 -17.06
N SER A 441 -45.65 -11.95 -17.39
CA SER A 441 -46.60 -13.02 -17.70
C SER A 441 -46.13 -14.34 -17.09
N LEU A 442 -46.65 -14.68 -15.91
CA LEU A 442 -46.83 -16.08 -15.49
C LEU A 442 -48.27 -16.48 -15.86
N PRO A 443 -48.55 -17.69 -16.38
CA PRO A 443 -48.34 -18.91 -15.60
C PRO A 443 -47.82 -20.12 -16.38
N ASN A 444 -47.19 -21.03 -15.62
CA ASN A 444 -46.75 -22.38 -15.97
C ASN A 444 -45.50 -22.48 -16.84
N GLY A 445 -44.36 -22.49 -16.14
CA GLY A 445 -43.33 -23.50 -16.31
C GLY A 445 -42.71 -23.61 -17.70
N VAL A 446 -41.50 -23.08 -17.80
CA VAL A 446 -40.50 -23.33 -18.85
C VAL A 446 -40.89 -22.78 -20.23
N LYS A 447 -40.26 -21.65 -20.62
CA LYS A 447 -39.83 -21.38 -22.00
C LYS A 447 -38.82 -20.24 -22.01
N GLY A 448 -37.72 -20.47 -22.75
CA GLY A 448 -36.58 -19.57 -22.84
C GLY A 448 -36.93 -18.17 -23.32
N ASP A 449 -36.09 -17.23 -22.91
CA ASP A 449 -36.14 -15.81 -23.28
C ASP A 449 -36.54 -15.66 -24.76
N SER A 450 -37.60 -14.90 -25.03
CA SER A 450 -37.90 -14.53 -26.40
C SER A 450 -36.73 -13.66 -26.93
N PRO A 451 -36.34 -13.76 -28.20
CA PRO A 451 -35.25 -12.94 -28.76
C PRO A 451 -35.47 -11.42 -28.68
N LYS A 452 -36.67 -10.95 -28.30
CA LYS A 452 -37.06 -9.54 -28.22
C LYS A 452 -36.81 -8.87 -26.87
N SER A 453 -36.44 -9.64 -25.84
CA SER A 453 -36.23 -9.16 -24.46
C SER A 453 -34.75 -9.16 -24.02
N GLN A 454 -33.81 -9.35 -24.94
CA GLN A 454 -32.38 -9.28 -24.64
C GLN A 454 -31.83 -7.88 -24.97
N PRO A 455 -30.94 -7.33 -24.13
CA PRO A 455 -30.31 -6.05 -24.42
C PRO A 455 -29.36 -6.16 -25.62
N GLN A 456 -29.27 -5.11 -26.43
CA GLN A 456 -28.35 -5.02 -27.56
C GLN A 456 -26.96 -4.59 -27.07
N HIS A 457 -25.90 -5.29 -27.51
CA HIS A 457 -24.52 -4.97 -27.16
C HIS A 457 -23.85 -4.07 -28.21
N PHE A 458 -23.16 -3.04 -27.73
CA PHE A 458 -22.25 -2.18 -28.48
C PHE A 458 -20.92 -2.09 -27.74
N GLU A 459 -19.84 -1.93 -28.48
CA GLU A 459 -18.48 -1.87 -27.92
C GLU A 459 -17.58 -0.96 -28.76
N PHE A 460 -16.56 -0.42 -28.11
CA PHE A 460 -15.49 0.35 -28.74
C PHE A 460 -14.15 -0.03 -28.10
N ILE A 461 -13.10 -0.14 -28.92
CA ILE A 461 -11.73 -0.29 -28.44
C ILE A 461 -10.78 0.47 -29.37
N PHE A 462 -9.90 1.27 -28.78
CA PHE A 462 -8.86 2.00 -29.47
C PHE A 462 -7.50 1.33 -29.27
N THR A 463 -6.72 1.14 -30.32
CA THR A 463 -5.47 0.35 -30.25
C THR A 463 -4.23 1.08 -30.75
N GLU A 464 -4.37 2.32 -31.22
CA GLU A 464 -3.27 3.09 -31.78
C GLU A 464 -2.52 3.87 -30.69
N ASN A 465 -1.29 4.30 -30.99
CA ASN A 465 -0.47 5.10 -30.08
C ASN A 465 -0.78 6.60 -30.16
N THR A 466 -2.06 6.96 -30.20
CA THR A 466 -2.56 8.34 -30.29
C THR A 466 -3.69 8.55 -29.28
N ASP A 467 -4.11 9.80 -29.06
CA ASP A 467 -5.18 10.12 -28.11
C ASP A 467 -6.52 9.51 -28.54
N PRO A 468 -7.12 8.58 -27.76
CA PRO A 468 -8.38 7.93 -28.11
C PRO A 468 -9.62 8.83 -27.91
N SER A 469 -9.47 9.99 -27.25
CA SER A 469 -10.59 10.73 -26.67
C SER A 469 -11.68 11.09 -27.70
N LEU A 470 -11.28 11.51 -28.90
CA LEU A 470 -12.23 11.95 -29.93
C LEU A 470 -13.01 10.77 -30.53
N GLU A 471 -12.34 9.68 -30.92
CA GLU A 471 -13.03 8.51 -31.46
C GLU A 471 -13.89 7.81 -30.41
N PHE A 472 -13.42 7.77 -29.16
CA PHE A 472 -14.17 7.25 -28.04
C PHE A 472 -15.51 8.00 -27.87
N LEU A 473 -15.46 9.34 -27.80
CA LEU A 473 -16.65 10.18 -27.67
C LEU A 473 -17.58 10.10 -28.88
N THR A 474 -17.01 10.10 -30.10
CA THR A 474 -17.77 9.97 -31.35
C THR A 474 -18.55 8.66 -31.36
N SER A 475 -17.89 7.56 -31.00
CA SER A 475 -18.50 6.23 -30.91
C SER A 475 -19.58 6.18 -29.83
N LEU A 476 -19.28 6.65 -28.62
CA LEU A 476 -20.22 6.65 -27.50
C LEU A 476 -21.51 7.43 -27.82
N ARG A 477 -21.38 8.61 -28.42
CA ARG A 477 -22.51 9.44 -28.86
C ARG A 477 -23.39 8.77 -29.92
N SER A 478 -22.82 7.88 -30.73
CA SER A 478 -23.58 7.16 -31.75
C SER A 478 -24.46 6.04 -31.18
N HIS A 479 -24.18 5.59 -29.95
CA HIS A 479 -24.89 4.48 -29.30
C HIS A 479 -25.76 4.89 -28.10
N ILE A 480 -25.51 6.05 -27.50
CA ILE A 480 -26.32 6.57 -26.38
C ILE A 480 -27.28 7.66 -26.89
N GLY A 481 -28.57 7.51 -26.56
CA GLY A 481 -29.61 8.49 -26.88
C GLY A 481 -29.80 9.55 -25.80
N ASP A 482 -30.66 10.54 -26.08
CA ASP A 482 -30.89 11.70 -25.21
C ASP A 482 -31.81 11.43 -24.00
N VAL A 483 -32.46 10.26 -23.93
CA VAL A 483 -33.42 9.87 -22.88
C VAL A 483 -33.12 8.48 -22.31
N GLY A 484 -33.67 8.16 -21.14
CA GLY A 484 -33.40 6.91 -20.41
C GLY A 484 -32.28 7.01 -19.37
N THR A 485 -32.06 5.94 -18.61
CA THR A 485 -31.11 5.89 -17.49
C THR A 485 -29.82 5.16 -17.85
N ILE A 486 -28.68 5.73 -17.46
CA ILE A 486 -27.35 5.14 -17.66
C ILE A 486 -26.90 4.47 -16.37
N ILE A 487 -26.94 3.15 -16.35
CA ILE A 487 -26.56 2.32 -15.22
C ILE A 487 -25.07 1.99 -15.32
N VAL A 488 -24.34 2.34 -14.28
CA VAL A 488 -22.92 2.03 -14.12
C VAL A 488 -22.70 1.38 -12.75
N TRP A 489 -21.55 0.73 -12.56
CA TRP A 489 -21.23 0.12 -11.27
C TRP A 489 -20.52 1.10 -10.31
N ASN A 490 -19.93 2.19 -10.78
CA ASN A 490 -19.20 3.12 -9.90
C ASN A 490 -19.29 4.56 -10.39
N LYS A 491 -20.47 5.18 -10.24
CA LYS A 491 -20.83 6.47 -10.86
C LYS A 491 -19.77 7.55 -10.75
N LYS A 492 -19.09 7.64 -9.60
CA LYS A 492 -18.02 8.62 -9.39
C LYS A 492 -16.86 8.45 -10.37
N PHE A 493 -16.49 7.21 -10.68
CA PHE A 493 -15.43 6.89 -11.61
C PHE A 493 -15.86 7.22 -13.05
N GLU A 494 -16.96 6.67 -13.55
CA GLU A 494 -17.33 6.88 -14.97
C GLU A 494 -17.70 8.35 -15.24
N CYS A 495 -18.39 9.04 -14.31
CA CYS A 495 -18.66 10.47 -14.46
C CYS A 495 -17.37 11.31 -14.49
N LYS A 496 -16.35 10.96 -13.69
CA LYS A 496 -15.06 11.63 -13.73
C LYS A 496 -14.35 11.42 -15.07
N ILE A 497 -14.41 10.21 -15.64
CA ILE A 497 -13.85 9.94 -16.98
C ILE A 497 -14.57 10.78 -18.03
N ASN A 498 -15.90 10.86 -17.96
CA ASN A 498 -16.71 11.68 -18.85
C ASN A 498 -16.33 13.17 -18.76
N GLU A 499 -16.23 13.72 -17.55
CA GLU A 499 -15.81 15.11 -17.29
C GLU A 499 -14.43 15.38 -17.90
N GLN A 500 -13.46 14.50 -17.66
CA GLN A 500 -12.12 14.61 -18.22
C GLN A 500 -12.13 14.54 -19.75
N LEU A 501 -12.98 13.72 -20.36
CA LEU A 501 -13.14 13.64 -21.82
C LEU A 501 -13.70 14.96 -22.38
N ALA A 502 -14.71 15.54 -21.73
CA ALA A 502 -15.33 16.81 -22.12
C ALA A 502 -14.36 17.99 -21.99
N GLU A 503 -13.55 18.05 -20.93
CA GLU A 503 -12.53 19.10 -20.74
C GLU A 503 -11.56 19.18 -21.92
N ARG A 504 -11.17 18.03 -22.49
CA ARG A 504 -10.28 17.96 -23.65
C ARG A 504 -11.02 18.08 -25.00
N ASN A 505 -12.33 17.92 -25.02
CA ASN A 505 -13.15 17.93 -26.24
C ASN A 505 -14.40 18.81 -26.05
N PRO A 506 -14.24 20.16 -26.08
CA PRO A 506 -15.32 21.09 -25.71
C PRO A 506 -16.62 20.95 -26.51
N ASP A 507 -16.55 20.46 -27.76
CA ASP A 507 -17.73 20.21 -28.60
C ASP A 507 -18.66 19.11 -28.06
N TYR A 508 -18.16 18.27 -27.15
CA TYR A 508 -18.90 17.17 -26.52
C TYR A 508 -19.39 17.49 -25.10
N THR A 509 -19.09 18.68 -24.55
CA THR A 509 -19.45 19.05 -23.18
C THR A 509 -20.94 18.89 -22.90
N LEU A 510 -21.81 19.45 -23.75
CA LEU A 510 -23.27 19.34 -23.58
C LEU A 510 -23.76 17.88 -23.64
N PHE A 511 -23.18 17.07 -24.52
CA PHE A 511 -23.50 15.64 -24.61
C PHE A 511 -23.13 14.91 -23.31
N ILE A 512 -21.94 15.18 -22.78
CA ILE A 512 -21.45 14.57 -21.55
C ILE A 512 -22.24 15.02 -20.32
N GLU A 513 -22.61 16.30 -20.23
CA GLU A 513 -23.47 16.81 -19.16
C GLU A 513 -24.82 16.07 -19.14
N VAL A 514 -25.43 15.84 -20.30
CA VAL A 514 -26.67 15.08 -20.45
C VAL A 514 -26.50 13.60 -20.08
N VAL A 515 -25.36 12.99 -20.41
CA VAL A 515 -25.00 11.63 -19.98
C VAL A 515 -24.90 11.58 -18.45
N ASN A 516 -24.03 12.41 -17.85
CA ASN A 516 -23.76 12.40 -16.41
C ASN A 516 -24.99 12.70 -15.56
N ALA A 517 -25.88 13.58 -16.02
CA ALA A 517 -27.13 13.91 -15.34
C ALA A 517 -28.07 12.71 -15.14
N ARG A 518 -27.93 11.66 -15.95
CA ARG A 518 -28.80 10.47 -15.97
C ARG A 518 -28.09 9.20 -15.51
N VAL A 519 -26.87 9.31 -14.96
CA VAL A 519 -26.13 8.16 -14.44
C VAL A 519 -26.73 7.70 -13.11
N TYR A 520 -27.00 6.40 -13.00
CA TYR A 520 -27.43 5.69 -11.81
C TYR A 520 -26.35 4.69 -11.39
N ASP A 521 -26.03 4.66 -10.09
CA ASP A 521 -25.01 3.78 -9.53
C ASP A 521 -25.68 2.49 -9.00
N LEU A 522 -25.49 1.36 -9.68
CA LEU A 522 -26.08 0.09 -9.24
C LEU A 522 -25.40 -0.49 -8.00
N MET A 523 -24.14 -0.14 -7.75
CA MET A 523 -23.41 -0.60 -6.57
C MET A 523 -24.01 -0.02 -5.28
N ASP A 524 -24.71 1.11 -5.35
CA ASP A 524 -25.32 1.75 -4.18
C ASP A 524 -26.31 0.85 -3.43
N ILE A 525 -27.00 -0.06 -4.13
CA ILE A 525 -27.87 -1.06 -3.49
C ILE A 525 -27.11 -1.90 -2.44
N PHE A 526 -25.86 -2.24 -2.74
CA PHE A 526 -24.99 -3.03 -1.88
C PHE A 526 -24.21 -2.13 -0.91
N SER A 527 -23.72 -0.98 -1.39
CA SER A 527 -22.93 -0.02 -0.60
C SER A 527 -23.77 0.54 0.57
N MET A 528 -25.04 0.83 0.33
CA MET A 528 -26.02 1.30 1.33
C MET A 528 -26.62 0.19 2.19
N GLN A 529 -26.17 -1.06 2.01
CA GLN A 529 -26.57 -2.21 2.81
C GLN A 529 -28.06 -2.59 2.67
N TRP A 530 -28.72 -2.24 1.56
CA TRP A 530 -30.07 -2.71 1.27
C TRP A 530 -30.10 -4.18 0.86
N TYR A 531 -28.97 -4.71 0.37
CA TYR A 531 -28.79 -6.13 0.15
C TYR A 531 -27.45 -6.59 0.74
N VAL A 532 -27.50 -7.50 1.70
CA VAL A 532 -26.33 -8.08 2.37
C VAL A 532 -26.38 -9.60 2.30
N HIS A 533 -25.31 -10.18 1.79
CA HIS A 533 -25.09 -11.63 1.69
C HIS A 533 -23.78 -12.02 2.36
N LYS A 534 -23.72 -13.20 3.00
CA LYS A 534 -22.48 -13.68 3.64
C LYS A 534 -21.32 -13.80 2.66
N ASP A 535 -21.60 -14.25 1.44
CA ASP A 535 -20.60 -14.53 0.42
C ASP A 535 -20.07 -13.26 -0.28
N PHE A 536 -20.72 -12.12 -0.06
CA PHE A 536 -20.12 -10.82 -0.41
C PHE A 536 -18.90 -10.51 0.46
N LYS A 537 -18.81 -11.10 1.66
CA LYS A 537 -17.70 -10.90 2.62
C LYS A 537 -17.41 -9.42 2.89
N GLY A 538 -18.47 -8.60 2.97
CA GLY A 538 -18.38 -7.15 3.20
C GLY A 538 -17.80 -6.35 2.03
N LYS A 539 -17.64 -6.97 0.85
CA LYS A 539 -17.19 -6.33 -0.40
C LYS A 539 -18.38 -6.05 -1.30
N VAL A 540 -18.25 -5.02 -2.15
CA VAL A 540 -19.31 -4.54 -3.04
C VAL A 540 -18.86 -4.42 -4.51
N SER A 541 -17.69 -4.98 -4.86
CA SER A 541 -17.27 -5.00 -6.25
C SER A 541 -18.16 -5.94 -7.06
N ILE A 542 -18.40 -5.64 -8.34
CA ILE A 542 -19.25 -6.45 -9.22
C ILE A 542 -18.80 -7.92 -9.26
N LYS A 543 -17.49 -8.16 -9.21
CA LYS A 543 -16.86 -9.48 -9.18
C LYS A 543 -17.16 -10.29 -7.93
N ASN A 544 -17.51 -9.63 -6.82
CA ASN A 544 -17.96 -10.30 -5.60
C ASN A 544 -19.48 -10.50 -5.58
N ILE A 545 -20.24 -9.59 -6.19
CA ILE A 545 -21.70 -9.63 -6.18
C ILE A 545 -22.26 -10.60 -7.24
N LEU A 546 -21.79 -10.49 -8.49
CA LEU A 546 -22.29 -11.25 -9.64
C LEU A 546 -22.36 -12.76 -9.38
N PRO A 547 -21.27 -13.46 -9.00
CA PRO A 547 -21.32 -14.92 -8.86
C PRO A 547 -22.18 -15.41 -7.69
N VAL A 548 -22.60 -14.51 -6.79
CA VAL A 548 -23.49 -14.84 -5.67
C VAL A 548 -24.96 -14.69 -6.08
N LEU A 549 -25.30 -13.64 -6.83
CA LEU A 549 -26.67 -13.40 -7.29
C LEU A 549 -27.03 -14.18 -8.56
N VAL A 550 -26.05 -14.40 -9.43
CA VAL A 550 -26.17 -15.06 -10.73
C VAL A 550 -25.04 -16.07 -10.89
N PRO A 551 -25.10 -17.23 -10.21
CA PRO A 551 -23.98 -18.19 -10.11
C PRO A 551 -23.51 -18.79 -11.43
N GLU A 552 -24.35 -18.74 -12.47
CA GLU A 552 -24.01 -19.14 -13.84
C GLU A 552 -23.03 -18.17 -14.53
N LEU A 553 -22.81 -16.97 -13.99
CA LEU A 553 -21.87 -15.98 -14.50
C LEU A 553 -20.68 -15.79 -13.55
N SER A 554 -19.46 -15.86 -14.11
CA SER A 554 -18.23 -15.75 -13.35
C SER A 554 -17.07 -15.27 -14.24
N TYR A 555 -16.12 -14.56 -13.63
CA TYR A 555 -14.90 -14.07 -14.29
C TYR A 555 -13.78 -15.13 -14.31
N LYS A 556 -13.95 -16.25 -13.60
CA LYS A 556 -12.88 -17.24 -13.37
C LYS A 556 -12.36 -17.93 -14.63
N ASP A 557 -13.20 -18.01 -15.67
CA ASP A 557 -12.87 -18.69 -16.92
C ASP A 557 -12.33 -17.72 -17.99
N LEU A 558 -12.15 -16.44 -17.66
CA LEU A 558 -11.61 -15.43 -18.55
C LEU A 558 -10.08 -15.38 -18.49
N GLU A 559 -9.45 -15.09 -19.63
CA GLU A 559 -8.00 -14.80 -19.72
C GLU A 559 -7.64 -13.51 -18.96
N ILE A 560 -8.52 -12.50 -19.03
CA ILE A 560 -8.40 -11.25 -18.27
C ILE A 560 -9.42 -11.28 -17.14
N GLN A 561 -8.94 -11.20 -15.90
CA GLN A 561 -9.78 -11.33 -14.70
C GLN A 561 -9.80 -10.05 -13.85
N GLU A 562 -8.86 -9.12 -14.11
CA GLU A 562 -8.77 -7.84 -13.41
C GLU A 562 -8.43 -6.65 -14.33
N GLY A 563 -8.84 -5.45 -13.91
CA GLY A 563 -8.65 -4.22 -14.69
C GLY A 563 -7.19 -3.80 -14.81
N GLY A 564 -6.32 -4.17 -13.85
CA GLY A 564 -4.87 -3.96 -13.95
C GLY A 564 -4.27 -4.70 -15.15
N THR A 565 -4.57 -6.00 -15.26
CA THR A 565 -4.19 -6.81 -16.43
C THR A 565 -4.77 -6.28 -17.73
N ALA A 566 -6.04 -5.85 -17.74
CA ALA A 566 -6.66 -5.24 -18.93
C ALA A 566 -5.89 -4.01 -19.41
N SER A 567 -5.60 -3.10 -18.48
CA SER A 567 -4.85 -1.87 -18.72
C SER A 567 -3.45 -2.14 -19.27
N GLN A 568 -2.74 -3.12 -18.72
CA GLN A 568 -1.40 -3.51 -19.16
C GLN A 568 -1.39 -4.14 -20.55
N ARG A 569 -2.31 -5.08 -20.83
CA ARG A 569 -2.39 -5.73 -22.14
C ARG A 569 -2.76 -4.74 -23.23
N TRP A 570 -3.61 -3.76 -22.93
CA TRP A 570 -3.84 -2.63 -23.83
C TRP A 570 -2.58 -1.79 -24.05
N ASN A 571 -1.84 -1.50 -22.99
CA ASN A 571 -0.60 -0.73 -23.08
C ASN A 571 0.41 -1.38 -24.04
N GLU A 572 0.60 -2.69 -23.95
CA GLU A 572 1.46 -3.48 -24.84
C GLU A 572 1.06 -3.35 -26.31
N ILE A 573 -0.24 -3.38 -26.61
CA ILE A 573 -0.76 -3.13 -27.96
C ILE A 573 -0.43 -1.70 -28.41
N SER A 574 -0.77 -0.71 -27.59
CA SER A 574 -0.63 0.71 -27.95
C SER A 574 0.84 1.08 -28.23
N GLN A 575 1.79 0.42 -27.57
CA GLN A 575 3.22 0.66 -27.77
C GLN A 575 3.82 -0.15 -28.92
N GLY A 576 3.07 -1.06 -29.55
CA GLY A 576 3.56 -1.92 -30.61
C GLY A 576 4.51 -3.02 -30.13
N ASN A 577 4.42 -3.41 -28.85
CA ASN A 577 5.31 -4.40 -28.23
C ASN A 577 4.86 -5.86 -28.50
N VAL A 578 3.79 -6.07 -29.26
CA VAL A 578 3.19 -7.38 -29.54
C VAL A 578 3.01 -7.59 -31.05
N GLY A 579 3.14 -8.85 -31.49
CA GLY A 579 2.89 -9.22 -32.89
C GLY A 579 1.40 -9.24 -33.23
N GLU A 580 1.05 -9.17 -34.52
CA GLU A 580 -0.34 -9.03 -34.98
C GLU A 580 -1.29 -10.13 -34.46
N ALA A 581 -0.84 -11.39 -34.47
CA ALA A 581 -1.67 -12.50 -33.97
C ALA A 581 -1.97 -12.37 -32.46
N GLU A 582 -1.00 -11.90 -31.68
CA GLU A 582 -1.18 -11.67 -30.25
C GLU A 582 -2.04 -10.42 -30.00
N LYS A 583 -1.83 -9.33 -30.75
CA LYS A 583 -2.68 -8.14 -30.73
C LYS A 583 -4.16 -8.50 -30.89
N GLN A 584 -4.50 -9.31 -31.90
CA GLN A 584 -5.89 -9.74 -32.13
C GLN A 584 -6.44 -10.63 -30.99
N LYS A 585 -5.60 -11.47 -30.38
CA LYS A 585 -6.00 -12.25 -29.20
C LYS A 585 -6.34 -11.31 -28.03
N ILE A 586 -5.44 -10.39 -27.69
CA ILE A 586 -5.63 -9.44 -26.59
C ILE A 586 -6.90 -8.61 -26.79
N ILE A 587 -7.12 -8.08 -28.00
CA ILE A 587 -8.33 -7.29 -28.32
C ILE A 587 -9.59 -8.11 -28.05
N LYS A 588 -9.61 -9.37 -28.46
CA LYS A 588 -10.75 -10.27 -28.21
C LYS A 588 -10.97 -10.49 -26.72
N ASP A 589 -9.90 -10.74 -25.97
CA ASP A 589 -9.99 -11.01 -24.52
C ASP A 589 -10.45 -9.77 -23.74
N LEU A 590 -9.96 -8.58 -24.12
CA LEU A 590 -10.40 -7.28 -23.58
C LEU A 590 -11.89 -7.02 -23.84
N LYS A 591 -12.37 -7.31 -25.05
CA LYS A 591 -13.79 -7.18 -25.41
C LYS A 591 -14.69 -8.10 -24.60
N ILE A 592 -14.28 -9.36 -24.42
CA ILE A 592 -15.03 -10.33 -23.62
C ILE A 592 -15.10 -9.89 -22.15
N TYR A 593 -13.98 -9.42 -21.59
CA TYR A 593 -13.90 -8.98 -20.20
C TYR A 593 -14.82 -7.76 -19.93
N CYS A 594 -14.65 -6.67 -20.68
CA CYS A 594 -15.48 -5.46 -20.53
C CYS A 594 -16.97 -5.72 -20.89
N GLY A 595 -17.20 -6.61 -21.87
CA GLY A 595 -18.54 -7.10 -22.21
C GLY A 595 -19.23 -7.81 -21.04
N LEU A 596 -18.48 -8.60 -20.25
CA LEU A 596 -19.01 -9.26 -19.06
C LEU A 596 -19.37 -8.26 -17.96
N ASP A 597 -18.58 -7.21 -17.72
CA ASP A 597 -18.87 -6.20 -16.69
C ASP A 597 -20.22 -5.51 -16.95
N THR A 598 -20.48 -5.10 -18.19
CA THR A 598 -21.78 -4.52 -18.55
C THR A 598 -22.94 -5.52 -18.54
N TYR A 599 -22.74 -6.75 -19.02
CA TYR A 599 -23.76 -7.78 -18.96
C TYR A 599 -24.09 -8.17 -17.51
N ALA A 600 -23.09 -8.19 -16.63
CA ALA A 600 -23.23 -8.45 -15.21
C ALA A 600 -24.16 -7.43 -14.54
N MET A 601 -24.04 -6.15 -14.88
CA MET A 601 -24.97 -5.13 -14.37
C MET A 601 -26.41 -5.38 -14.80
N TYR A 602 -26.63 -5.76 -16.07
CA TYR A 602 -27.95 -6.15 -16.55
C TYR A 602 -28.49 -7.38 -15.80
N ALA A 603 -27.68 -8.41 -15.63
CA ALA A 603 -28.07 -9.64 -14.94
C ALA A 603 -28.41 -9.39 -13.47
N ILE A 604 -27.61 -8.56 -12.78
CA ILE A 604 -27.86 -8.15 -11.39
C ILE A 604 -29.13 -7.31 -11.29
N TRP A 605 -29.29 -6.30 -12.15
CA TRP A 605 -30.52 -5.50 -12.21
C TRP A 605 -31.75 -6.39 -12.43
N LYS A 606 -31.69 -7.31 -13.40
CA LYS A 606 -32.76 -8.27 -13.70
C LYS A 606 -33.08 -9.12 -12.47
N HIS A 607 -32.06 -9.66 -11.80
CA HIS A 607 -32.22 -10.44 -10.57
C HIS A 607 -32.92 -9.64 -9.46
N LEU A 608 -32.49 -8.40 -9.23
CA LEU A 608 -33.06 -7.53 -8.19
C LEU A 608 -34.52 -7.17 -8.48
N THR A 609 -34.88 -6.91 -9.73
CA THR A 609 -36.27 -6.63 -10.15
C THR A 609 -37.19 -7.84 -9.89
N TYR A 610 -36.73 -9.07 -10.12
CA TYR A 610 -37.52 -10.27 -9.83
C TYR A 610 -37.65 -10.58 -8.34
N LEU A 611 -36.81 -10.01 -7.48
CA LEU A 611 -36.90 -10.20 -6.04
C LEU A 611 -37.93 -9.30 -5.35
N GLY A 612 -38.34 -8.21 -6.00
CA GLY A 612 -39.34 -7.26 -5.49
C GLY A 612 -40.76 -7.50 -5.97
N SER A 613 -40.94 -8.35 -7.00
CA SER A 613 -42.23 -8.97 -7.38
C SER A 613 -42.55 -10.19 -6.53
#